data_AF-A0A8X6SLI7-F1
#
_entry.id   AF-A0A8X6SLI7-F1
#
_cell.length_a   1.000
_cell.length_b   1.000
_cell.length_c   1.000
_cell.angle_alpha   90.00
_cell.angle_beta   90.00
_cell.angle_gamma   90.00
#
_symmetry.space_group_name_H-M   'P 1'
#
loop_
_entity.id
_entity.type
_entity.pdbx_description
1 polymer ?
#
loop_
_entity_poly.entity_id
_entity_poly.type
_entity_poly.pdbx_seq_one_letter_code
_entity_poly.pdbx_strand_id
1 'polypeptide(L)'
;MALSTVVDLCIENKVIPTEFLVLSEAKGNKTLLGLDFLNAASVVLDVQGGKWHFSENPWKQYKFFKKTLEDITLSAFELREDEGKILSPEQARRLNKLLDRNEACFQPGGEPILL
;
A
#
# COMPACT_ATOMS: atom_id res chain seq x y z
N MET A 1 -22.63 -2.83 3.31
CA MET A 1 -22.64 -4.23 2.80
C MET A 1 -21.48 -4.39 1.80
N ALA A 2 -20.74 -5.50 1.78
CA ALA A 2 -19.70 -5.73 0.77
C ALA A 2 -20.30 -6.44 -0.45
N LEU A 3 -20.12 -5.87 -1.63
CA LEU A 3 -20.53 -6.47 -2.91
C LEU A 3 -19.30 -7.07 -3.59
N SER A 4 -19.48 -8.04 -4.47
CA SER A 4 -18.41 -8.48 -5.38
C SER A 4 -18.86 -8.50 -6.83
N THR A 5 -17.91 -8.30 -7.74
CA THR A 5 -18.11 -8.43 -9.18
C THR A 5 -16.81 -8.81 -9.87
N VAL A 6 -16.88 -9.52 -10.98
CA VAL A 6 -15.72 -9.78 -11.84
C VAL A 6 -15.60 -8.65 -12.86
N VAL A 7 -14.39 -8.13 -13.05
CA VAL A 7 -14.07 -7.08 -14.02
C VAL A 7 -12.85 -7.49 -14.81
N ASP A 8 -12.90 -7.28 -16.13
CA ASP A 8 -11.76 -7.49 -17.01
C ASP A 8 -10.77 -6.33 -16.87
N LEU A 9 -9.65 -6.58 -16.19
CA LEU A 9 -8.59 -5.60 -16.04
C LEU A 9 -7.60 -5.72 -17.19
N CYS A 10 -7.48 -4.64 -17.96
CA CYS A 10 -6.47 -4.52 -18.99
C CYS A 10 -5.18 -3.94 -18.40
N ILE A 11 -4.09 -4.70 -18.46
CA ILE A 11 -2.74 -4.23 -18.13
C ILE A 11 -1.84 -4.50 -19.32
N GLU A 12 -1.35 -3.44 -19.95
CA GLU A 12 -0.54 -3.53 -21.17
C GLU A 12 -1.26 -4.33 -22.27
N ASN A 13 -0.73 -5.49 -22.65
CA ASN A 13 -1.30 -6.39 -23.65
C ASN A 13 -2.02 -7.61 -23.05
N LYS A 14 -2.28 -7.61 -21.74
CA LYS A 14 -3.02 -8.69 -21.05
C LYS A 14 -4.38 -8.19 -20.56
N VAL A 15 -5.37 -9.08 -20.60
CA VAL A 15 -6.69 -8.91 -19.98
C VAL A 15 -6.84 -9.98 -18.91
N ILE A 16 -7.06 -9.56 -17.67
CA ILE A 16 -7.13 -10.45 -16.50
C ILE A 16 -8.49 -10.26 -15.83
N PRO A 17 -9.41 -11.23 -15.99
CA PRO A 17 -10.66 -11.25 -15.24
C PRO A 17 -10.36 -11.31 -13.74
N THR A 18 -10.77 -10.29 -12.99
CA THR A 18 -10.41 -10.11 -11.58
C THR A 18 -11.67 -9.88 -10.76
N GLU A 19 -11.84 -10.65 -9.68
CA GLU A 19 -12.91 -10.40 -8.72
C GLU A 19 -12.57 -9.18 -7.84
N PHE A 20 -13.48 -8.22 -7.79
CA PHE A 20 -13.39 -7.04 -6.96
C PHE A 20 -14.38 -7.08 -5.83
N LEU A 21 -13.91 -6.70 -4.64
CA LEU A 21 -14.77 -6.31 -3.54
C LEU A 21 -15.12 -4.82 -3.68
N VAL A 22 -16.41 -4.53 -3.79
CA VAL A 22 -16.94 -3.18 -3.91
C VAL A 22 -17.49 -2.74 -2.57
N LEU A 23 -16.83 -1.73 -1.99
CA LEU A 23 -17.26 -1.06 -0.77
C LEU A 23 -18.08 0.17 -1.15
N SER A 24 -19.38 -0.03 -1.40
CA SER A 24 -20.28 1.00 -1.93
C SER A 24 -20.42 2.24 -1.04
N GLU A 25 -20.13 2.12 0.26
CA GLU A 25 -20.26 3.19 1.25
C GLU A 25 -18.93 3.94 1.51
N ALA A 26 -17.81 3.45 0.95
CA ALA A 26 -16.51 4.08 1.13
C ALA A 26 -16.41 5.39 0.33
N LYS A 27 -15.78 6.42 0.93
CA LYS A 27 -15.54 7.73 0.31
C LYS A 27 -14.11 7.79 -0.20
N GLY A 28 -13.89 8.38 -1.38
CA GLY A 28 -12.55 8.51 -1.97
C GLY A 28 -11.97 7.19 -2.48
N ASN A 29 -12.82 6.35 -3.08
CA ASN A 29 -12.48 5.00 -3.48
C ASN A 29 -11.30 4.99 -4.47
N LYS A 30 -10.22 4.36 -4.03
CA LYS A 30 -9.11 3.95 -4.90
C LYS A 30 -9.19 2.43 -5.04
N THR A 31 -8.98 1.95 -6.25
CA THR A 31 -8.86 0.52 -6.52
C THR A 31 -7.55 0.03 -5.94
N LEU A 32 -7.60 -0.98 -5.08
CA LEU A 32 -6.43 -1.70 -4.60
C LEU A 32 -6.37 -3.05 -5.32
N LEU A 33 -5.21 -3.37 -5.90
CA LEU A 33 -4.95 -4.65 -6.54
C LEU A 33 -4.16 -5.52 -5.57
N GLY A 34 -4.73 -6.68 -5.26
CA GLY A 34 -4.15 -7.63 -4.32
C GLY A 34 -3.12 -8.56 -4.95
N LEU A 35 -2.60 -9.46 -4.11
CA LEU A 35 -1.68 -10.51 -4.54
C LEU A 35 -2.32 -11.49 -5.53
N ASP A 36 -3.62 -11.69 -5.44
CA ASP A 36 -4.42 -12.49 -6.38
C ASP A 36 -4.29 -11.98 -7.82
N PHE A 37 -4.51 -10.69 -8.04
CA PHE A 37 -4.31 -10.05 -9.34
C PHE A 37 -2.85 -10.13 -9.78
N LEU A 38 -1.91 -9.79 -8.89
CA LEU A 38 -0.48 -9.78 -9.23
C LEU A 38 0.01 -11.17 -9.68
N ASN A 39 -0.46 -12.23 -9.01
CA ASN A 39 -0.18 -13.60 -9.36
C ASN A 39 -0.83 -13.99 -10.70
N ALA A 40 -2.12 -13.68 -10.89
CA ALA A 40 -2.84 -13.99 -12.13
C ALA A 40 -2.22 -13.29 -13.36
N ALA A 41 -1.80 -12.03 -13.21
CA ALA A 41 -1.14 -11.26 -14.24
C ALA A 41 0.35 -11.66 -14.45
N SER A 42 0.90 -12.46 -13.53
CA SER A 42 2.32 -12.80 -13.46
C SER A 42 3.23 -11.57 -13.40
N VAL A 43 2.88 -10.63 -12.51
CA VAL A 43 3.63 -9.38 -12.30
C VAL A 43 4.71 -9.58 -11.24
N VAL A 44 5.90 -9.09 -11.54
CA VAL A 44 7.02 -9.00 -10.61
C VAL A 44 7.30 -7.52 -10.31
N LEU A 45 7.33 -7.18 -9.03
CA LEU A 45 7.62 -5.83 -8.55
C LEU A 45 9.07 -5.74 -8.08
N ASP A 46 9.86 -4.89 -8.72
CA ASP A 46 11.17 -4.47 -8.24
C ASP A 46 11.01 -3.12 -7.52
N VAL A 47 10.77 -3.21 -6.21
CA VAL A 47 10.51 -2.05 -5.35
C VAL A 47 11.71 -1.12 -5.29
N GLN A 48 12.92 -1.67 -5.18
CA GLN A 48 14.16 -0.91 -5.09
C GLN A 48 14.48 -0.20 -6.41
N GLY A 49 14.31 -0.90 -7.53
CA GLY A 49 14.49 -0.36 -8.86
C GLY A 49 13.36 0.56 -9.32
N GLY A 50 12.27 0.66 -8.54
CA GLY A 50 11.11 1.50 -8.87
C GLY A 50 10.41 1.07 -10.16
N LYS A 51 10.37 -0.23 -10.43
CA LYS A 51 9.94 -0.79 -11.70
C LYS A 51 9.21 -2.11 -11.52
N TRP A 52 8.49 -2.53 -12.55
CA TRP A 52 7.86 -3.84 -12.61
C TRP A 52 8.01 -4.43 -14.01
N HIS A 53 7.80 -5.73 -14.10
CA HIS A 53 7.76 -6.45 -15.37
C HIS A 53 6.85 -7.68 -15.25
N PHE A 54 6.50 -8.25 -16.39
CA PHE A 54 5.89 -9.58 -16.41
C PHE A 54 6.97 -10.64 -16.21
N SER A 55 6.64 -11.73 -15.50
CA SER A 55 7.58 -12.83 -15.25
C SER A 55 8.04 -13.47 -16.56
N GLU A 56 7.19 -13.52 -17.59
CA GLU A 56 7.51 -14.13 -18.88
C GLU A 56 8.43 -13.26 -19.75
N ASN A 57 8.55 -11.97 -19.44
CA ASN A 57 9.45 -11.05 -20.16
C ASN A 57 10.13 -10.03 -19.22
N PRO A 58 11.18 -10.44 -18.48
CA PRO A 58 11.91 -9.56 -17.56
C PRO A 58 12.64 -8.38 -18.22
N TRP A 59 12.83 -8.42 -19.54
CA TRP A 59 13.54 -7.40 -20.30
C TRP A 59 12.65 -6.18 -20.61
N LYS A 60 11.34 -6.38 -20.72
CA LYS A 60 10.39 -5.29 -20.90
C LYS A 60 9.92 -4.79 -19.52
N GLN A 61 10.55 -3.71 -19.07
CA GLN A 61 10.33 -3.13 -17.75
C GLN A 61 9.53 -1.85 -17.83
N TYR A 62 8.67 -1.65 -16.83
CA TYR A 62 7.78 -0.52 -16.69
C TYR A 62 8.13 0.22 -15.41
N LYS A 63 8.23 1.55 -15.47
CA LYS A 63 8.51 2.36 -14.28
C LYS A 63 7.26 2.46 -13.42
N PHE A 64 7.42 2.48 -12.10
CA PHE A 64 6.33 2.89 -11.24
C PHE A 64 5.93 4.33 -11.53
N PHE A 65 4.62 4.55 -11.53
CA PHE A 65 4.09 5.90 -11.56
C PHE A 65 4.38 6.57 -10.22
N LYS A 66 5.27 7.57 -10.22
CA LYS A 66 5.43 8.46 -9.08
C LYS A 66 4.41 9.58 -9.20
N LYS A 67 3.36 9.53 -8.38
CA LYS A 67 2.52 10.70 -8.14
C LYS A 67 3.36 11.70 -7.33
N THR A 68 3.32 12.99 -7.67
CA THR A 68 4.04 14.03 -6.92
C THR A 68 3.57 14.03 -5.46
N LEU A 69 4.46 14.31 -4.50
CA LEU A 69 4.21 14.20 -3.05
C LEU A 69 3.01 15.04 -2.55
N GLU A 70 2.55 16.01 -3.32
CA GLU A 70 1.34 16.81 -3.04
C GLU A 70 0.05 15.97 -2.99
N ASP A 71 0.10 14.74 -3.50
CA ASP A 71 -1.08 13.92 -3.78
C ASP A 71 -0.97 12.49 -3.23
N ILE A 72 0.12 12.22 -2.51
CA ILE A 72 0.34 10.99 -1.77
C ILE A 72 -0.05 11.28 -0.33
N THR A 73 -1.29 10.94 0.03
CA THR A 73 -1.58 10.53 1.41
C THR A 73 -0.76 9.27 1.60
N LEU A 74 0.49 9.43 2.03
CA LEU A 74 1.16 8.36 2.73
C LEU A 74 0.15 8.05 3.84
N SER A 75 -0.16 6.77 4.06
CA SER A 75 -0.50 6.35 5.41
C SER A 75 0.76 6.61 6.24
N ALA A 76 1.10 7.89 6.41
CA ALA A 76 1.95 8.38 7.44
C ALA A 76 1.40 7.74 8.72
N PHE A 77 2.31 7.52 9.64
CA PHE A 77 2.17 6.91 10.96
C PHE A 77 1.03 7.45 11.85
N GLU A 78 0.12 8.23 11.29
CA GLU A 78 -1.14 8.68 11.84
C GLU A 78 -2.15 7.55 11.78
N LEU A 79 -2.52 7.10 12.98
CA LEU A 79 -3.70 6.30 13.22
C LEU A 79 -4.90 6.97 12.54
N ARG A 80 -5.78 6.18 11.93
CA ARG A 80 -7.08 6.69 11.46
C ARG A 80 -7.80 7.38 12.64
N GLU A 81 -8.67 8.37 12.39
CA GLU A 81 -9.39 9.12 13.44
C GLU A 81 -10.10 8.20 14.47
N ASP A 82 -10.48 7.01 14.03
CA ASP A 82 -11.06 5.90 14.78
C ASP A 82 -10.03 5.06 15.54
N GLU A 83 -8.83 4.86 15.02
CA GLU A 83 -7.76 4.06 15.66
C GLU A 83 -7.13 4.77 16.87
N GLY A 84 -7.07 6.11 16.87
CA GLY A 84 -6.66 6.90 18.04
C GLY A 84 -7.65 6.86 19.21
N LYS A 85 -8.91 6.49 18.95
CA LYS A 85 -9.97 6.34 19.97
C LYS A 85 -10.04 4.95 20.59
N ILE A 86 -9.35 3.96 20.01
CA ILE A 86 -9.34 2.57 20.50
C ILE A 86 -8.39 2.40 21.70
N LEU A 87 -7.45 3.32 21.88
CA LEU A 87 -6.51 3.27 23.00
C LEU A 87 -7.11 3.92 24.24
N SER A 88 -7.16 3.16 25.33
CA SER A 88 -7.38 3.74 26.65
C SER A 88 -6.28 4.76 26.97
N PRO A 89 -6.51 5.73 27.87
CA PRO A 89 -5.52 6.76 28.22
C PRO A 89 -4.17 6.18 28.65
N GLU A 90 -4.16 5.01 29.28
CA GLU A 90 -2.94 4.34 29.69
C GLU A 90 -2.16 3.74 28.51
N GLN A 91 -2.86 3.14 27.55
CA GLN A 91 -2.25 2.61 26.34
C GLN A 91 -1.68 3.73 25.47
N ALA A 92 -2.41 4.84 25.33
CA ALA A 92 -1.92 6.03 24.61
C ALA A 92 -0.65 6.59 25.26
N ARG A 93 -0.63 6.72 26.60
CA ARG A 93 0.56 7.15 27.33
C ARG A 93 1.75 6.19 27.15
N ARG A 94 1.50 4.88 27.16
CA ARG A 94 2.55 3.87 26.94
C ARG A 94 3.08 3.91 25.51
N LEU A 95 2.21 4.08 24.53
CA LEU A 95 2.57 4.18 23.11
C LEU A 95 3.40 5.43 22.85
N ASN A 96 2.94 6.60 23.31
CA ASN A 96 3.70 7.86 23.15
C ASN A 96 5.08 7.77 23.80
N LYS A 97 5.18 7.17 24.99
CA LYS A 97 6.48 6.91 25.64
C LYS A 97 7.38 5.98 24.84
N LEU A 98 6.82 5.02 24.09
CA LEU A 98 7.59 4.14 23.22
C LEU A 98 8.04 4.87 21.93
N LEU A 99 7.19 5.73 21.37
CA LEU A 99 7.53 6.55 20.21
C LEU A 99 8.66 7.53 20.54
N ASP A 100 8.56 8.25 21.67
CA ASP A 100 9.61 9.15 22.14
C ASP A 100 10.94 8.42 22.36
N ARG A 101 10.89 7.20 22.91
CA ARG A 101 12.10 6.39 23.16
C ARG A 101 12.79 5.92 21.88
N ASN A 102 12.02 5.70 20.83
CA ASN A 102 12.52 5.16 19.56
C ASN A 102 12.50 6.23 18.47
N GLU A 103 12.50 7.51 18.84
CA GLU A 103 12.41 8.64 17.93
C GLU A 103 13.43 8.55 16.79
N ALA A 104 14.65 8.10 17.09
CA ALA A 104 15.72 7.90 16.11
C ALA A 104 15.35 6.93 14.96
N CYS A 105 14.46 5.96 15.20
CA CYS A 105 13.98 5.02 14.18
C CYS A 105 12.88 5.60 13.29
N PHE A 106 12.23 6.68 13.72
CA PHE A 106 11.06 7.27 13.06
C PHE A 106 11.31 8.64 12.43
N GLN A 107 12.47 9.25 12.69
CA GLN A 107 12.89 10.48 12.00
C GLN A 107 13.23 10.16 10.52
N PRO A 108 12.84 11.02 9.56
CA PRO A 108 13.21 10.84 8.16
C PRO A 108 14.74 10.84 7.99
N GLY A 109 15.32 9.68 7.64
CA GLY A 109 16.76 9.52 7.47
C GLY A 109 17.50 8.81 8.62
N GLY A 110 16.79 8.21 9.59
CA GLY A 110 17.41 7.32 10.57
C GLY A 110 18.15 6.17 9.87
N GLU A 111 19.46 6.05 10.09
CA GLU A 111 20.26 4.98 9.51
C GLU A 111 19.74 3.60 9.94
N PRO A 112 19.84 2.56 9.08
CA PRO A 112 19.43 1.21 9.45
C PRO A 112 20.23 0.73 10.67
N ILE A 113 19.54 0.39 11.76
CA ILE A 113 20.18 -0.30 12.87
C ILE A 113 20.44 -1.73 12.40
N LEU A 114 21.72 -2.04 12.15
CA LEU A 114 22.19 -3.42 11.98
C LEU A 114 22.00 -4.12 13.33
N LEU A 115 21.09 -5.11 13.37
CA LEU A 115 20.94 -6.04 14.49
C LEU A 115 22.12 -7.02 14.54
#